data_AF-A0A7H0EVU3-F1
#
_entry.id   AF-A0A7H0EVU3-F1
#
_cell.length_a   1.000
_cell.length_b   1.000
_cell.length_c   1.000
_cell.angle_alpha   90.00
_cell.angle_beta   90.00
_cell.angle_gamma   90.00
#
_symmetry.space_group_name_H-M   'P 1'
#
loop_
_entity.id
_entity.type
_entity.pdbx_description
1 polymer ?
#
loop_
_entity_poly.entity_id
_entity_poly.type
_entity_poly.pdbx_seq_one_letter_code
_entity_poly.pdbx_strand_id
1 'polypeptide(L)'
;MTEPRKDDDTNDADFEKSEVESEQKKMTFSVSYSFIEKTVKVIIVAAVLTCIGLFIGKHLNKGTSLFNDSVKIAVLNPSALNEQYLKAHNGNNEGYLPYIRKLMALYRARDFLVLDMSYVITRPSTVSEVAYINESELESELTEFGIDPKYFEGKQ
;
A
#
# COMPACT_ATOMS: atom_id res chain seq x y z
N MET A 1 -8.79 85.41 -58.84
CA MET A 1 -8.00 84.79 -57.77
C MET A 1 -6.55 84.79 -58.27
N THR A 2 -5.75 85.87 -58.28
CA THR A 2 -5.48 86.95 -57.29
C THR A 2 -5.26 86.38 -55.89
N GLU A 3 -4.03 85.97 -55.55
CA GLU A 3 -2.89 86.76 -54.99
C GLU A 3 -2.88 86.69 -53.43
N PRO A 4 -1.76 86.90 -52.70
CA PRO A 4 -0.51 86.10 -52.70
C PRO A 4 0.17 86.01 -51.28
N ARG A 5 1.41 85.46 -51.22
CA ARG A 5 2.55 85.90 -50.35
C ARG A 5 2.51 85.54 -48.84
N LYS A 6 3.58 85.30 -48.07
CA LYS A 6 5.06 85.52 -48.05
C LYS A 6 5.67 84.49 -47.07
N ASP A 7 6.81 83.88 -47.35
CA ASP A 7 8.20 84.31 -47.03
C ASP A 7 8.57 84.29 -45.53
N ASP A 8 9.73 83.66 -45.29
CA ASP A 8 10.78 83.95 -44.31
C ASP A 8 10.78 83.35 -42.89
N ASP A 9 11.78 82.48 -42.71
CA ASP A 9 12.84 82.51 -41.71
C ASP A 9 12.54 83.08 -40.33
N THR A 10 12.71 82.25 -39.29
CA THR A 10 13.60 82.62 -38.19
C THR A 10 14.08 81.39 -37.44
N ASN A 11 15.41 81.30 -37.32
CA ASN A 11 16.12 80.50 -36.32
C ASN A 11 15.66 80.92 -34.91
N ASP A 12 15.81 80.04 -33.92
CA ASP A 12 16.73 80.32 -32.81
C ASP A 12 16.70 79.22 -31.74
N ALA A 13 17.92 78.94 -31.27
CA ALA A 13 18.31 78.44 -29.96
C ALA A 13 17.98 76.95 -29.61
N ASP A 14 18.91 76.02 -29.77
CA ASP A 14 20.09 75.80 -28.89
C ASP A 14 19.71 75.00 -27.63
N PHE A 15 19.90 73.68 -27.68
CA PHE A 15 20.88 72.95 -26.87
C PHE A 15 20.72 71.44 -27.06
N GLU A 16 21.79 70.82 -27.58
CA GLU A 16 22.07 69.41 -27.31
C GLU A 16 22.10 69.16 -25.81
N LYS A 17 21.32 68.19 -25.32
CA LYS A 17 21.85 67.22 -24.35
C LYS A 17 20.93 66.01 -24.17
N SER A 18 21.50 64.84 -24.47
CA SER A 18 21.27 63.52 -23.85
C SER A 18 19.84 62.95 -23.94
N GLU A 19 19.63 61.84 -24.67
CA GLU A 19 19.65 60.49 -24.06
C GLU A 19 18.86 60.48 -22.74
N VAL A 20 17.75 59.77 -22.61
CA VAL A 20 17.73 58.31 -22.48
C VAL A 20 16.32 57.79 -22.74
N GLU A 21 16.28 56.65 -23.40
CA GLU A 21 15.16 55.71 -23.54
C GLU A 21 14.18 55.68 -22.36
N SER A 22 12.89 55.72 -22.66
CA SER A 22 11.97 54.71 -22.13
C SER A 22 10.70 54.68 -22.95
N GLU A 23 10.72 53.88 -24.01
CA GLU A 23 9.49 53.34 -24.58
C GLU A 23 8.79 52.47 -23.52
N GLN A 24 7.95 53.08 -22.68
CA GLN A 24 6.97 52.32 -21.90
C GLN A 24 5.84 51.88 -22.83
N LYS A 25 6.12 50.90 -23.68
CA LYS A 25 5.09 50.09 -24.33
C LYS A 25 4.41 49.25 -23.26
N LYS A 26 3.37 49.80 -22.63
CA LYS A 26 2.41 49.04 -21.83
C LYS A 26 1.73 48.03 -22.76
N MET A 27 2.31 46.84 -22.88
CA MET A 27 1.59 45.68 -23.39
C MET A 27 0.55 45.30 -22.33
N THR A 28 -0.65 45.83 -22.46
CA THR A 28 -1.84 45.26 -21.85
C THR A 28 -2.11 43.93 -22.55
N PHE A 29 -1.48 42.87 -22.05
CA PHE A 29 -1.86 41.50 -22.38
C PHE A 29 -3.22 41.26 -21.71
N SER A 30 -4.30 41.57 -22.42
CA SER A 30 -5.64 41.12 -22.06
C SER A 30 -5.67 39.60 -22.27
N VAL A 31 -5.17 38.86 -21.27
CA VAL A 31 -5.42 37.42 -21.20
C VAL A 31 -6.92 37.26 -21.13
N SER A 32 -7.50 36.81 -22.23
CA SER A 32 -8.92 36.54 -22.32
C SER A 32 -9.28 35.50 -21.27
N TYR A 33 -10.03 35.91 -20.24
CA TYR A 33 -10.45 35.09 -19.10
C TYR A 33 -11.11 33.76 -19.52
N SER A 34 -11.73 33.75 -20.71
CA SER A 34 -12.30 32.56 -21.37
C SER A 34 -11.28 31.43 -21.61
N PHE A 35 -10.05 31.77 -21.99
CA PHE A 35 -8.98 30.79 -22.20
C PHE A 35 -8.41 30.29 -20.87
N ILE A 36 -8.32 31.17 -19.86
CA ILE A 36 -7.87 30.79 -18.52
C ILE A 36 -8.85 29.78 -17.91
N GLU A 37 -10.15 30.01 -18.00
CA GLU A 37 -11.16 29.11 -17.40
C GLU A 37 -11.10 27.70 -18.01
N LYS A 38 -10.99 27.60 -19.33
CA LYS A 38 -10.85 26.31 -20.02
C LYS A 38 -9.52 25.62 -19.68
N THR A 39 -8.43 26.38 -19.62
CA THR A 39 -7.11 25.86 -19.28
C THR A 39 -7.05 25.37 -17.83
N VAL A 40 -7.65 26.12 -16.89
CA VAL A 40 -7.75 25.75 -15.47
C VAL A 40 -8.60 24.48 -15.28
N LYS A 41 -9.72 24.36 -15.98
CA LYS A 41 -10.54 23.13 -15.95
C LYS A 41 -9.75 21.90 -16.42
N VAL A 42 -8.97 22.02 -17.49
CA VAL A 42 -8.12 20.93 -18.00
C VAL A 42 -7.03 20.56 -17.00
N ILE A 43 -6.39 21.54 -16.35
CA ILE A 43 -5.38 21.30 -15.32
C ILE A 43 -5.99 20.57 -14.11
N ILE A 44 -7.18 20.98 -13.66
CA ILE A 44 -7.87 20.33 -12.53
C ILE A 44 -8.23 18.89 -12.88
N VAL A 45 -8.77 18.64 -14.07
CA VAL A 45 -9.12 17.28 -14.53
C VAL A 45 -7.86 16.40 -14.62
N ALA A 46 -6.76 16.93 -15.16
CA ALA A 46 -5.50 16.21 -15.22
C ALA A 46 -4.96 15.89 -13.81
N ALA A 47 -5.04 16.83 -12.87
CA ALA A 47 -4.62 16.61 -11.48
C ALA A 47 -5.45 15.52 -10.80
N VAL A 48 -6.79 15.53 -10.98
CA VAL A 48 -7.68 14.50 -10.44
C VAL A 48 -7.38 13.13 -11.03
N LEU A 49 -7.19 13.04 -12.36
CA LEU A 49 -6.82 11.78 -13.02
C LEU A 49 -5.46 11.25 -12.55
N THR A 50 -4.50 12.14 -12.31
CA THR A 50 -3.18 11.76 -11.79
C THR A 50 -3.28 11.26 -10.35
N CYS A 51 -4.09 11.91 -9.50
CA CYS A 51 -4.37 11.45 -8.15
C CYS A 51 -5.07 10.09 -8.13
N ILE A 52 -6.05 9.86 -9.01
CA ILE A 52 -6.72 8.56 -9.16
C ILE A 52 -5.72 7.50 -9.64
N GLY A 53 -4.89 7.81 -10.64
CA GLY A 53 -3.85 6.91 -11.15
C GLY A 53 -2.80 6.56 -10.09
N LEU A 54 -2.37 7.52 -9.28
CA LEU A 54 -1.45 7.28 -8.15
C LEU A 54 -2.12 6.54 -7.00
N PHE A 55 -3.40 6.79 -6.73
CA PHE A 55 -4.18 6.09 -5.70
C PHE A 55 -4.39 4.62 -6.09
N ILE A 56 -4.86 4.37 -7.30
CA ILE A 56 -5.00 3.03 -7.88
C ILE A 56 -3.62 2.37 -7.99
N GLY A 57 -2.60 3.07 -8.49
CA GLY A 57 -1.24 2.56 -8.59
C GLY A 57 -0.64 2.16 -7.23
N LYS A 58 -0.83 2.97 -6.18
CA LYS A 58 -0.43 2.62 -4.81
C LYS A 58 -1.22 1.44 -4.23
N HIS A 59 -2.50 1.33 -4.58
CA HIS A 59 -3.34 0.18 -4.16
C HIS A 59 -3.03 -1.10 -4.94
N LEU A 60 -2.70 -1.02 -6.23
CA LEU A 60 -2.31 -2.15 -7.07
C LEU A 60 -0.88 -2.62 -6.82
N ASN A 61 0.02 -1.74 -6.35
CA ASN A 61 1.36 -2.17 -5.89
C ASN A 61 1.31 -3.02 -4.61
N LYS A 62 0.17 -3.06 -3.91
CA LYS A 62 -0.11 -4.02 -2.85
C LYS A 62 -0.86 -5.28 -3.34
N GLY A 63 -1.25 -5.33 -4.61
CA GLY A 63 -2.28 -6.25 -5.10
C GLY A 63 -1.96 -6.97 -6.43
N THR A 64 -0.70 -7.11 -6.82
CA THR A 64 -0.32 -7.92 -8.00
C THR A 64 0.15 -9.35 -7.66
N SER A 65 0.02 -9.80 -6.42
CA SER A 65 0.08 -11.24 -6.09
C SER A 65 -1.32 -11.87 -6.13
N LEU A 66 -2.05 -11.73 -7.25
CA LEU A 66 -3.34 -12.42 -7.41
C LEU A 66 -3.18 -13.92 -7.73
N PHE A 67 -1.94 -14.41 -7.89
CA PHE A 67 -1.68 -15.79 -8.34
C PHE A 67 -0.51 -16.52 -7.67
N ASN A 68 0.14 -15.97 -6.63
CA ASN A 68 1.29 -16.66 -6.01
C ASN A 68 1.45 -16.38 -4.50
N ASP A 69 0.36 -16.21 -3.75
CA ASP A 69 0.46 -16.40 -2.31
C ASP A 69 0.67 -17.90 -2.08
N SER A 70 1.92 -18.30 -1.94
CA SER A 70 2.30 -19.70 -1.76
C SER A 70 1.64 -20.21 -0.50
N VAL A 71 0.68 -21.12 -0.64
CA VAL A 71 0.02 -21.77 0.49
C VAL A 71 1.10 -22.44 1.34
N LYS A 72 1.24 -22.00 2.60
CA LYS A 72 2.13 -22.66 3.55
C LYS A 72 1.46 -23.95 3.98
N ILE A 73 2.08 -25.08 3.65
CA ILE A 73 1.56 -26.40 4.02
C ILE A 73 2.38 -26.93 5.19
N ALA A 74 1.69 -27.45 6.19
CA ALA A 74 2.29 -28.26 7.25
C ALA A 74 1.59 -29.62 7.28
N VAL A 75 2.32 -30.66 7.67
CA VAL A 75 1.75 -32.01 7.82
C VAL A 75 1.66 -32.35 9.29
N LEU A 76 0.48 -32.73 9.76
CA LEU A 76 0.25 -33.23 11.12
C LEU A 76 0.43 -34.73 11.14
N ASN A 77 1.39 -35.21 11.93
CA ASN A 77 1.51 -36.61 12.30
C ASN A 77 0.91 -36.84 13.69
N PRO A 78 -0.34 -37.32 13.80
CA PRO A 78 -1.02 -37.44 15.08
C PRO A 78 -0.30 -38.41 16.03
N SER A 79 0.29 -39.50 15.52
CA SER A 79 1.01 -40.47 16.34
C SER A 79 2.28 -39.87 16.94
N ALA A 80 3.12 -39.23 16.13
CA ALA A 80 4.36 -38.63 16.61
C ALA A 80 4.10 -37.45 17.57
N LEU A 81 3.07 -36.65 17.29
CA LEU A 81 2.67 -35.54 18.16
C LEU A 81 2.14 -36.06 19.50
N ASN A 82 1.33 -37.11 19.49
CA ASN A 82 0.80 -37.73 20.72
C ASN A 82 1.93 -38.31 21.58
N GLU A 83 2.92 -38.97 20.98
CA GLU A 83 4.08 -39.47 21.73
C GLU A 83 4.88 -38.34 22.41
N GLN A 84 5.07 -37.22 21.72
CA GLN A 84 5.74 -36.04 22.30
C GLN A 84 4.90 -35.43 23.42
N TYR A 85 3.58 -35.33 23.23
CA TYR A 85 2.67 -34.86 24.26
C TYR A 85 2.71 -35.75 25.51
N LEU A 86 2.62 -37.07 25.34
CA LEU A 86 2.67 -38.04 26.45
C LEU A 86 4.01 -37.98 27.19
N LYS A 87 5.13 -37.81 26.48
CA LYS A 87 6.45 -37.62 27.12
C LYS A 87 6.49 -36.38 28.01
N ALA A 88 5.87 -35.28 27.57
CA ALA A 88 5.78 -34.05 28.36
C ALA A 88 4.81 -34.17 29.55
N HIS A 89 3.78 -35.02 29.43
CA HIS A 89 2.71 -35.17 30.41
C HIS A 89 2.80 -36.44 31.26
N ASN A 90 3.97 -37.07 31.34
CA ASN A 90 4.20 -38.31 32.11
C ASN A 90 3.20 -39.43 31.78
N GLY A 91 2.80 -39.54 30.50
CA GLY A 91 1.84 -40.53 30.02
C GLY A 91 0.37 -40.16 30.21
N ASN A 92 0.06 -38.98 30.76
CA ASN A 92 -1.32 -38.50 30.84
C ASN A 92 -1.80 -37.97 29.48
N ASN A 93 -2.96 -38.44 29.03
CA ASN A 93 -3.55 -38.08 27.73
C ASN A 93 -4.84 -37.23 27.84
N GLU A 94 -5.31 -36.92 29.05
CA GLU A 94 -6.61 -36.26 29.24
C GLU A 94 -6.71 -34.86 28.59
N GLY A 95 -5.57 -34.17 28.45
CA GLY A 95 -5.47 -32.83 27.85
C GLY A 95 -5.10 -32.81 26.37
N TYR A 96 -4.90 -33.96 25.71
CA TYR A 96 -4.35 -33.98 24.35
C TYR A 96 -5.29 -33.39 23.30
N LEU A 97 -6.59 -33.64 23.42
CA LEU A 97 -7.57 -33.11 22.49
C LEU A 97 -7.69 -31.57 22.56
N PRO A 98 -7.86 -30.94 23.74
CA PRO A 98 -7.83 -29.48 23.82
C PRO A 98 -6.47 -28.91 23.41
N TYR A 99 -5.36 -29.60 23.68
CA TYR A 99 -4.03 -29.25 23.20
C TYR A 99 -3.95 -29.19 21.66
N ILE A 100 -4.37 -30.25 20.96
CA ILE A 100 -4.37 -30.25 19.47
C ILE A 100 -5.22 -29.10 18.95
N ARG A 101 -6.40 -28.82 19.55
CA ARG A 101 -7.26 -27.73 19.10
C ARG A 101 -6.56 -26.37 19.20
N LYS A 102 -5.90 -26.10 20.33
CA LYS A 102 -5.04 -24.91 20.53
C LYS A 102 -3.94 -24.85 19.46
N LEU A 103 -3.26 -25.97 19.22
CA LEU A 103 -2.18 -26.06 18.22
C LEU A 103 -2.68 -25.81 16.79
N MET A 104 -3.79 -26.42 16.40
CA MET A 104 -4.38 -26.20 15.07
C MET A 104 -4.87 -24.77 14.89
N ALA A 105 -5.40 -24.14 15.93
CA ALA A 105 -5.79 -22.72 15.90
C ALA A 105 -4.58 -21.81 15.67
N LEU A 106 -3.44 -22.11 16.32
CA LEU A 106 -2.18 -21.38 16.09
C LEU A 106 -1.69 -21.53 14.65
N TYR A 107 -1.65 -22.74 14.10
CA TYR A 107 -1.23 -22.96 12.71
C TYR A 107 -2.16 -22.26 11.72
N ARG A 108 -3.47 -22.24 12.01
CA ARG A 108 -4.44 -21.47 11.22
C ARG A 108 -4.19 -19.96 11.31
N ALA A 109 -3.87 -19.43 12.48
CA ALA A 109 -3.53 -18.01 12.66
C ALA A 109 -2.25 -17.62 11.92
N ARG A 110 -1.30 -18.56 11.80
CA ARG A 110 -0.06 -18.43 11.02
C ARG A 110 -0.24 -18.64 9.51
N ASP A 111 -1.47 -18.82 9.05
CA ASP A 111 -1.85 -19.04 7.65
C ASP A 111 -1.26 -20.32 7.04
N PHE A 112 -1.23 -21.40 7.83
CA PHE A 112 -0.86 -22.74 7.35
C PHE A 112 -2.10 -23.59 7.03
N LEU A 113 -2.06 -24.29 5.90
CA LEU A 113 -2.89 -25.45 5.62
C LEU A 113 -2.26 -26.68 6.28
N VAL A 114 -2.93 -27.24 7.30
CA VAL A 114 -2.48 -28.45 7.97
C VAL A 114 -3.15 -29.68 7.33
N LEU A 115 -2.34 -30.63 6.88
CA LEU A 115 -2.81 -31.91 6.31
C LEU A 115 -2.46 -33.05 7.26
N ASP A 116 -3.42 -33.95 7.52
CA ASP A 116 -3.15 -35.16 8.28
C ASP A 116 -2.29 -36.13 7.45
N MET A 117 -1.15 -36.53 8.01
CA MET A 117 -0.17 -37.42 7.40
C MET A 117 -0.78 -38.78 6.99
N SER A 118 -1.83 -39.21 7.66
CA SER A 118 -2.56 -40.46 7.35
C SER A 118 -3.17 -40.46 5.95
N TYR A 119 -3.44 -39.27 5.39
CA TYR A 119 -4.04 -39.09 4.06
C TYR A 119 -3.04 -38.54 3.03
N VAL A 120 -1.78 -38.32 3.42
CA VAL A 120 -0.73 -37.79 2.53
C VAL A 120 0.08 -38.95 1.96
N ILE A 121 -0.02 -39.17 0.64
CA ILE A 121 0.70 -40.26 -0.05
C ILE A 121 2.20 -39.94 -0.19
N THR A 122 2.53 -38.68 -0.49
CA THR A 122 3.91 -38.23 -0.68
C THR A 122 4.12 -36.85 -0.08
N ARG A 123 5.20 -36.67 0.69
CA ARG A 123 5.58 -35.40 1.32
C ARG A 123 6.89 -34.88 0.73
N PRO A 124 6.90 -33.69 0.07
CA PRO A 124 8.13 -33.02 -0.31
C PRO A 124 8.96 -32.64 0.91
N SER A 125 10.30 -32.63 0.80
CA SER A 125 11.20 -32.25 1.90
C SER A 125 11.06 -30.78 2.35
N THR A 126 10.41 -29.94 1.54
CA THR A 126 10.13 -28.53 1.85
C THR A 126 8.91 -28.34 2.76
N VAL A 127 8.11 -29.39 2.99
CA VAL A 127 6.91 -29.32 3.82
C VAL A 127 7.26 -29.74 5.24
N SER A 128 7.11 -28.80 6.18
CA SER A 128 7.39 -29.04 7.60
C SER A 128 6.30 -29.89 8.25
N GLU A 129 6.71 -30.67 9.24
CA GLU A 129 5.80 -31.40 10.12
C GLU A 129 5.38 -30.50 11.29
N VAL A 130 4.12 -30.63 11.73
CA VAL A 130 3.63 -29.93 12.91
C VAL A 130 4.38 -30.44 14.13
N ALA A 131 5.19 -29.58 14.73
CA ALA A 131 5.97 -29.90 15.92
C ALA A 131 5.14 -29.73 17.22
N TYR A 132 5.52 -30.50 18.25
CA TYR A 132 5.08 -30.24 19.61
C TYR A 132 5.61 -28.89 20.09
N ILE A 133 4.70 -28.07 20.62
CA ILE A 133 4.99 -26.82 21.32
C ILE A 133 4.56 -26.98 22.77
N ASN A 134 5.34 -26.48 23.72
CA ASN A 134 4.98 -26.51 25.13
C ASN A 134 3.66 -25.73 25.37
N GLU A 135 2.82 -26.19 26.29
CA GLU A 135 1.51 -25.56 26.53
C GLU A 135 1.62 -24.08 26.92
N SER A 136 2.58 -23.69 27.76
CA SER A 136 2.74 -22.28 28.15
C SER A 136 3.16 -21.39 26.99
N GLU A 137 4.01 -21.91 26.10
CA GLU A 137 4.46 -21.22 24.89
C GLU A 137 3.30 -21.10 23.88
N LEU A 138 2.56 -22.20 23.68
CA LEU A 138 1.40 -22.24 22.81
C LEU A 138 0.33 -21.21 23.23
N GLU A 139 0.04 -21.11 24.53
CA GLU A 139 -0.91 -20.13 25.05
C GLU A 139 -0.43 -18.69 24.90
N SER A 140 0.87 -18.44 25.12
CA SER A 140 1.47 -17.12 24.91
C SER A 140 1.32 -16.70 23.46
N GLU A 141 1.70 -17.55 22.51
CA GLU A 141 1.61 -17.24 21.10
C GLU A 141 0.17 -17.05 20.62
N LEU A 142 -0.77 -17.90 21.07
CA LEU A 142 -2.20 -17.71 20.76
C LEU A 142 -2.70 -16.35 21.21
N THR A 143 -2.27 -15.91 22.39
CA THR A 143 -2.62 -14.60 22.95
C THR A 143 -2.02 -13.46 22.12
N GLU A 144 -0.80 -13.61 21.60
CA GLU A 144 -0.17 -12.64 20.67
C GLU A 144 -0.97 -12.49 19.36
N PHE A 145 -1.59 -13.59 18.88
CA PHE A 145 -2.51 -13.55 17.75
C PHE A 145 -3.94 -13.08 18.12
N GLY A 146 -4.18 -12.72 19.38
CA GLY A 146 -5.49 -12.25 19.86
C GLY A 146 -6.52 -13.36 20.02
N ILE A 147 -6.09 -14.61 20.15
CA ILE A 147 -6.95 -15.79 20.31
C ILE A 147 -6.93 -16.21 21.78
N ASP A 148 -8.11 -16.26 22.42
CA ASP A 148 -8.23 -16.74 23.81
C ASP A 148 -8.06 -18.28 23.87
N PRO A 149 -7.02 -18.80 24.56
CA PRO A 149 -6.80 -20.25 24.67
C PRO A 149 -7.96 -21.00 25.34
N LYS A 150 -8.72 -20.33 26.23
CA LYS A 150 -9.82 -20.96 26.98
C LYS A 150 -10.97 -21.42 26.08
N TYR A 151 -11.09 -20.83 24.90
CA TYR A 151 -12.09 -21.22 23.91
C TYR A 151 -12.00 -22.71 23.53
N PHE A 152 -10.80 -23.29 23.60
CA PHE A 152 -10.52 -24.66 23.15
C PHE A 152 -10.59 -25.71 24.25
N GLU A 153 -10.79 -25.30 25.51
CA GLU A 153 -10.84 -26.19 26.68
C GLU A 153 -12.22 -26.85 26.86
N GLY A 154 -13.26 -26.30 26.25
CA GLY A 154 -14.60 -26.84 26.28
C GLY A 154 -14.76 -28.14 25.49
N LYS A 155 -15.60 -29.06 26.00
CA LYS A 155 -16.18 -30.13 25.18
C LYS A 155 -17.23 -29.49 24.27
N GLN A 156 -16.86 -29.20 23.02
CA GLN A 156 -17.83 -29.04 21.94
C GLN A 156 -18.39 -30.40 21.55
#